data_AF-A0A3N5MSL3-F1
#
_entry.id   AF-A0A3N5MSL3-F1
#
_cell.length_a   1.000
_cell.length_b   1.000
_cell.length_c   1.000
_cell.angle_alpha   90.00
_cell.angle_beta   90.00
_cell.angle_gamma   90.00
#
_symmetry.space_group_name_H-M   'P 1'
#
loop_
_entity.id
_entity.type
_entity.pdbx_description
1 polymer ?
#
loop_
_entity_poly.entity_id
_entity_poly.type
_entity_poly.pdbx_seq_one_letter_code
_entity_poly.pdbx_strand_id
1 'polypeptide(L)' 'MKPPRTIFLRWPFGHPLGEPFNVAQQQAVLIEAFKNLYSINVPGAIVDLRFRWKREIYDRYHIDDLRSL' A
#
# COMPACT_ATOMS: atom_id res chain seq x y z
N MET A 1 17.19 -17.44 5.17
CA MET A 1 15.78 -16.98 5.25
C MET A 1 15.40 -16.29 3.95
N LYS A 2 14.15 -16.38 3.49
CA LYS A 2 13.65 -15.52 2.41
C LYS A 2 13.15 -14.22 3.06
N PRO A 3 13.77 -13.05 2.80
CA PRO A 3 13.35 -11.78 3.42
C PRO A 3 11.91 -11.42 3.04
N PRO A 4 11.18 -10.69 3.90
CA PRO A 4 9.81 -10.27 3.63
C PRO A 4 9.74 -9.37 2.39
N ARG A 5 8.63 -9.46 1.67
CA ARG A 5 8.26 -8.53 0.59
C ARG A 5 7.58 -7.33 1.24
N THR A 6 7.97 -6.13 0.85
CA THR A 6 7.64 -4.92 1.61
C THR A 6 7.14 -3.81 0.69
N ILE A 7 6.05 -3.16 1.08
CA ILE A 7 5.70 -1.83 0.58
C ILE A 7 6.27 -0.78 1.54
N PHE A 8 6.83 0.28 0.99
CA PHE A 8 7.44 1.38 1.75
C PHE A 8 6.62 2.66 1.58
N LEU A 9 6.38 3.33 2.70
CA LEU A 9 5.64 4.59 2.79
C LEU A 9 6.47 5.63 3.55
N ARG A 10 6.56 6.84 3.00
CA ARG A 10 7.25 7.97 3.64
C ARG A 10 6.28 8.78 4.51
N TRP A 11 5.66 8.10 5.46
CA TRP A 11 4.64 8.65 6.35
C TRP A 11 5.16 8.78 7.79
N PRO A 12 4.48 9.53 8.67
CA PRO A 12 4.82 9.59 10.09
C PRO A 12 4.85 8.19 10.72
N PHE A 13 5.81 7.96 11.61
CA PHE A 13 5.94 6.70 12.32
C PHE A 13 4.65 6.36 13.09
N GLY A 14 4.32 5.06 13.16
CA GLY A 14 3.11 4.58 13.85
C GLY A 14 1.81 4.68 13.03
N HIS A 15 1.86 5.17 11.79
CA HIS A 15 0.68 5.34 10.94
C HIS A 15 0.79 4.56 9.62
N PRO A 16 1.02 3.24 9.64
CA PRO A 16 1.28 2.46 8.43
C PRO A 16 0.09 2.40 7.45
N LEU A 17 -1.13 2.66 7.94
CA LEU A 17 -2.36 2.63 7.13
C LEU A 17 -2.91 4.02 6.79
N GLY A 18 -2.29 5.12 7.23
CA GLY A 18 -2.73 6.46 6.84
C GLY A 18 -3.30 7.28 7.99
N GLU A 19 -3.91 8.41 7.64
CA GLU A 19 -4.55 9.32 8.57
C GLU A 19 -5.73 8.64 9.29
N PRO A 20 -5.95 8.94 10.58
CA PRO A 20 -7.13 8.47 11.30
C PRO A 20 -8.41 8.82 10.54
N PHE A 21 -9.31 7.86 10.43
CA PHE A 21 -10.61 7.99 9.75
C PHE A 21 -10.57 8.28 8.24
N ASN A 22 -9.39 8.32 7.61
CA ASN A 22 -9.28 8.42 6.16
C ASN A 22 -9.36 7.02 5.50
N VAL A 23 -10.59 6.53 5.34
CA VAL A 23 -10.86 5.18 4.82
C VAL A 23 -10.28 4.98 3.41
N ALA A 24 -10.38 5.98 2.54
CA ALA A 24 -9.85 5.90 1.17
C ALA A 24 -8.33 5.69 1.18
N GLN A 25 -7.59 6.43 2.02
CA GLN A 25 -6.15 6.26 2.18
C GLN A 25 -5.78 4.88 2.75
N GLN A 26 -6.53 4.42 3.75
CA GLN A 26 -6.33 3.09 4.36
C GLN A 26 -6.57 1.96 3.37
N GLN A 27 -7.64 2.06 2.57
CA GLN A 27 -7.94 1.10 1.50
C GLN A 27 -6.86 1.10 0.43
N ALA A 28 -6.38 2.27 0.00
CA ALA A 28 -5.32 2.37 -1.00
C ALA A 28 -4.05 1.61 -0.59
N VAL A 29 -3.63 1.72 0.68
CA VAL A 29 -2.46 0.98 1.20
C VAL A 29 -2.69 -0.52 1.17
N LEU A 30 -3.85 -0.99 1.62
CA LEU A 30 -4.18 -2.41 1.64
C LEU A 30 -4.26 -2.99 0.22
N ILE A 31 -4.89 -2.27 -0.71
CA ILE A 31 -5.00 -2.67 -2.11
C ILE A 31 -3.61 -2.80 -2.73
N GLU A 32 -2.73 -1.81 -2.54
CA GLU A 32 -1.35 -1.89 -3.05
C GLU A 32 -0.55 -3.01 -2.38
N ALA A 33 -0.72 -3.23 -1.07
CA ALA A 33 -0.07 -4.34 -0.37
C ALA A 33 -0.46 -5.69 -0.99
N PHE A 34 -1.76 -5.92 -1.25
CA PHE A 34 -2.23 -7.16 -1.87
C PHE A 34 -1.79 -7.28 -3.33
N LYS A 35 -1.89 -6.22 -4.13
CA LYS A 35 -1.37 -6.21 -5.52
C LYS A 35 0.10 -6.63 -5.56
N ASN A 36 0.93 -6.08 -4.66
CA ASN A 36 2.35 -6.40 -4.58
C ASN A 36 2.63 -7.80 -4.00
N LEU A 37 1.78 -8.30 -3.11
CA LEU A 37 1.88 -9.68 -2.60
C LEU A 37 1.77 -10.71 -3.73
N TYR A 38 0.92 -10.49 -4.72
CA TYR A 38 0.77 -11.38 -5.88
C TYR A 38 1.77 -11.08 -7.01
N SER A 39 2.19 -9.82 -7.17
CA SER A 39 3.04 -9.40 -8.30
C SER A 39 4.55 -9.56 -8.04
N ILE A 40 5.02 -9.47 -6.80
CA ILE A 40 6.44 -9.55 -6.49
C ILE A 40 6.93 -11.00 -6.54
N ASN A 41 7.82 -11.27 -7.51
CA ASN A 41 8.46 -12.57 -7.71
C ASN A 41 9.87 -12.67 -7.09
N VAL A 42 10.45 -11.56 -6.64
CA VAL A 42 11.81 -11.51 -6.07
C VAL A 42 11.72 -11.41 -4.53
N PRO A 43 12.28 -12.37 -3.77
CA PRO A 43 12.36 -12.28 -2.31
C PRO A 43 13.07 -11.00 -1.86
N GLY A 44 12.54 -10.33 -0.84
CA GLY A 44 13.14 -9.10 -0.29
C GLY A 44 12.94 -7.84 -1.13
N ALA A 45 12.11 -7.89 -2.19
CA ALA A 45 11.79 -6.68 -2.92
C ALA A 45 11.06 -5.67 -2.03
N ILE A 46 11.43 -4.40 -2.20
CA ILE A 46 10.84 -3.26 -1.54
C ILE A 46 10.26 -2.34 -2.61
N VAL A 47 8.97 -2.04 -2.51
CA VAL A 47 8.27 -1.16 -3.44
C VAL A 47 7.94 0.16 -2.74
N ASP A 48 8.52 1.26 -3.20
CA ASP A 48 8.18 2.61 -2.72
C ASP A 48 6.90 3.07 -3.42
N LEU A 49 5.79 3.16 -2.67
CA LEU A 49 4.48 3.52 -3.22
C LEU A 49 4.36 5.01 -3.57
N ARG A 50 5.31 5.86 -3.15
CA ARG A 50 5.30 7.32 -3.40
C ARG A 50 4.06 8.07 -2.91
N PHE A 51 3.21 7.44 -2.12
CA PHE A 51 2.02 8.08 -1.54
C PHE A 51 2.40 9.24 -0.63
N ARG A 52 1.74 10.38 -0.77
CA ARG A 52 1.91 11.52 0.12
C ARG A 52 1.00 11.38 1.34
N TRP A 53 1.51 11.68 2.54
CA TRP A 53 0.72 11.58 3.77
C TRP A 53 -0.55 12.46 3.71
N LYS A 54 -0.41 13.70 3.22
CA LYS A 54 -1.50 14.66 3.02
C LYS A 54 -1.49 15.18 1.59
N ARG A 55 -2.61 15.77 1.15
CA ARG A 55 -2.79 16.37 -0.19
C ARG A 55 -2.60 15.34 -1.31
N GLU A 56 -3.09 14.13 -1.06
CA GLU A 56 -3.17 13.01 -2.01
C GLU A 56 -4.65 12.64 -2.18
N ILE A 57 -5.04 12.19 -3.38
CA ILE A 57 -6.43 11.76 -3.65
C ILE A 57 -6.41 10.24 -3.80
N TYR A 58 -7.11 9.54 -2.90
CA TYR A 58 -7.11 8.08 -2.83
C TYR A 58 -8.38 7.43 -3.40
N ASP A 59 -9.36 8.21 -3.85
CA ASP A 59 -10.68 7.70 -4.29
C ASP A 59 -10.61 6.78 -5.52
N ARG A 60 -9.48 6.77 -6.23
CA ARG A 60 -9.22 5.86 -7.35
C ARG A 60 -8.99 4.40 -6.93
N TYR A 61 -8.76 4.13 -5.65
CA TYR A 61 -8.49 2.79 -5.16
C TYR A 61 -9.78 2.15 -4.69
N HIS A 62 -10.24 1.14 -5.42
CA HIS A 62 -11.47 0.43 -5.10
C HIS A 62 -11.23 -1.04 -4.87
N ILE A 63 -12.04 -1.68 -4.03
CA ILE A 63 -11.87 -3.10 -3.71
C ILE A 63 -12.06 -4.00 -4.93
N ASP A 64 -12.81 -3.54 -5.93
CA ASP A 64 -12.98 -4.23 -7.19
C ASP A 64 -11.66 -4.41 -7.97
N ASP A 65 -10.65 -3.57 -7.71
CA ASP A 65 -9.31 -3.72 -8.27
C ASP A 65 -8.64 -5.05 -7.88
N LEU A 66 -9.09 -5.66 -6.78
CA LEU A 66 -8.54 -6.93 -6.30
C LEU A 66 -9.24 -8.14 -6.92
N ARG A 67 -10.40 -7.97 -7.59
CA ARG A 67 -11.15 -9.10 -8.18
C ARG A 67 -10.43 -9.76 -9.36
N SER A 68 -9.44 -9.07 -9.94
CA SER A 68 -8.67 -9.54 -11.09
C SER A 68 -7.25 -10.00 -10.74
N LEU A 69 -6.90 -10.07 -9.45
CA LEU A 69 -5.62 -10.62 -8.98
C LEU A 69 -5.67 -12.15 -8.92
#